data_AF-A0A522SXB5-F1
#
_entry.id   AF-A0A522SXB5-F1
#
_cell.length_a   1.000
_cell.length_b   1.000
_cell.length_c   1.000
_cell.angle_alpha   90.00
_cell.angle_beta   90.00
_cell.angle_gamma   90.00
#
_symmetry.space_group_name_H-M   'P 1'
#
loop_
_entity.id
_entity.type
_entity.pdbx_description
1 polymer ?
#
loop_
_entity_poly.entity_id
_entity_poly.type
_entity_poly.pdbx_seq_one_letter_code
_entity_poly.pdbx_strand_id
1 'polypeptide(L)'
;MGRQITGLLLNYRDAVRSISCIHSLLGQGIQHVVVWDNSADGGTSAAAIAAAFVHDARVDLHVSAANLGFAAGVNRGLEHCRQRYPGA
;
A
#
# COMPACT_ATOMS: atom_id res chain seq x y z
N MET A 1 -20.20 -2.11 16.49
CA MET A 1 -19.03 -1.60 15.74
C MET A 1 -18.59 -2.68 14.78
N GLY A 2 -18.51 -2.38 13.48
CA GLY A 2 -18.08 -3.33 12.46
C GLY A 2 -16.57 -3.60 12.53
N ARG A 3 -16.14 -4.80 12.11
CA ARG A 3 -14.73 -5.16 11.99
C ARG A 3 -14.04 -4.18 11.03
N GLN A 4 -12.95 -3.57 11.47
CA GLN A 4 -12.07 -2.78 10.60
C GLN A 4 -11.28 -3.74 9.71
N ILE A 5 -11.02 -3.35 8.47
CA ILE A 5 -10.26 -4.13 7.50
C ILE A 5 -9.24 -3.19 6.87
N THR A 6 -7.96 -3.60 6.89
CA THR A 6 -6.88 -2.91 6.18
C THR A 6 -6.48 -3.69 4.94
N GLY A 7 -6.48 -3.03 3.78
CA GLY A 7 -5.92 -3.59 2.55
C GLY A 7 -4.40 -3.47 2.55
N LEU A 8 -3.69 -4.52 2.13
CA LEU A 8 -2.26 -4.47 1.85
C LEU A 8 -2.04 -4.64 0.35
N LEU A 9 -1.37 -3.67 -0.27
CA LEU A 9 -0.93 -3.72 -1.65
C LEU A 9 0.60 -3.75 -1.72
N LEU A 10 1.15 -4.76 -2.38
CA LEU A 10 2.56 -4.79 -2.74
C LEU A 10 2.70 -4.23 -4.17
N ASN A 11 3.38 -3.10 -4.33
CA ASN A 11 3.63 -2.52 -5.66
C ASN A 11 4.98 -2.98 -6.22
N TYR A 12 5.02 -3.27 -7.53
CA TYR A 12 6.25 -3.53 -8.27
C TYR A 12 6.15 -3.00 -9.70
N ARG A 13 6.72 -1.82 -9.95
CA ARG A 13 6.92 -1.20 -11.27
C ARG A 13 5.67 -1.01 -12.15
N ASP A 14 4.48 -1.08 -11.56
CA ASP A 14 3.19 -0.88 -12.24
C ASP A 14 2.28 0.03 -11.39
N ALA A 15 2.65 1.32 -11.33
CA ALA A 15 1.92 2.31 -10.56
C ALA A 15 0.46 2.48 -11.03
N VAL A 16 0.20 2.34 -12.34
CA VAL A 16 -1.15 2.48 -12.91
C VAL A 16 -2.08 1.40 -12.36
N ARG A 17 -1.64 0.14 -12.37
CA ARG A 17 -2.41 -0.95 -11.78
C ARG A 17 -2.59 -0.78 -10.27
N SER A 18 -1.54 -0.33 -9.58
CA SER A 18 -1.61 -0.10 -8.13
C SER A 18 -2.62 0.98 -7.78
N ILE A 19 -2.63 2.10 -8.49
CA ILE A 19 -3.62 3.19 -8.31
C ILE A 19 -5.05 2.68 -8.53
N SER A 20 -5.28 1.92 -9.61
CA SER A 20 -6.59 1.32 -9.89
C SER A 20 -7.04 0.35 -8.77
N CYS A 21 -6.12 -0.47 -8.26
CA CYS A 21 -6.39 -1.39 -7.17
C CYS A 21 -6.75 -0.65 -5.87
N ILE A 22 -6.01 0.42 -5.52
CA ILE A 22 -6.28 1.25 -4.33
C ILE A 22 -7.68 1.87 -4.44
N HIS A 23 -8.04 2.45 -5.58
CA HIS A 23 -9.40 2.96 -5.79
C HIS A 23 -10.48 1.90 -5.62
N SER A 24 -10.25 0.69 -6.14
CA SER A 24 -11.19 -0.43 -5.98
C SER A 24 -11.37 -0.83 -4.51
N LEU A 25 -10.28 -0.95 -3.74
CA LEU A 25 -10.33 -1.25 -2.30
C LEU A 25 -11.11 -0.17 -1.54
N LEU A 26 -10.78 1.10 -1.78
CA LEU A 26 -11.46 2.23 -1.12
C LEU A 26 -12.94 2.30 -1.51
N GLY A 27 -13.28 1.99 -2.77
CA GLY A 27 -14.66 1.92 -3.27
C GLY A 27 -15.50 0.80 -2.65
N GLN A 28 -14.86 -0.28 -2.18
CA GLN A 28 -15.50 -1.37 -1.43
C GLN A 28 -15.66 -1.05 0.07
N GLY A 29 -15.24 0.13 0.50
CA GLY A 29 -15.36 0.58 1.88
C GLY A 29 -14.23 0.11 2.79
N ILE A 30 -13.11 -0.40 2.25
CA ILE A 30 -11.88 -0.65 3.03
C ILE A 30 -11.43 0.67 3.67
N GLN A 31 -11.11 0.62 4.98
CA GLN A 31 -10.88 1.84 5.75
C GLN A 31 -9.47 2.40 5.57
N HIS A 32 -8.48 1.52 5.38
CA HIS A 32 -7.09 1.88 5.17
C HIS A 32 -6.44 0.97 4.11
N VAL A 33 -5.54 1.53 3.31
CA VAL A 33 -4.73 0.77 2.35
C VAL A 33 -3.26 1.07 2.62
N VAL A 34 -2.53 0.06 3.08
CA VAL A 34 -1.07 0.10 3.19
C VAL A 34 -0.50 -0.31 1.83
N VAL A 35 0.34 0.54 1.27
CA VAL A 35 1.06 0.29 0.03
C VAL A 35 2.54 0.10 0.37
N TRP A 36 3.07 -1.08 0.07
CA TRP A 36 4.49 -1.35 0.15
C TRP A 36 5.08 -1.31 -1.26
N ASP A 37 5.77 -0.22 -1.60
CA ASP A 37 6.51 -0.10 -2.85
C ASP A 37 7.80 -0.92 -2.77
N ASN A 38 7.82 -2.00 -3.55
CA ASN A 38 8.93 -2.94 -3.65
C ASN A 38 9.66 -2.81 -5.01
N SER A 39 9.42 -1.71 -5.73
CA SER A 39 9.80 -1.54 -7.13
C SER A 39 11.30 -1.41 -7.34
N ALA A 40 12.01 -0.82 -6.37
CA ALA A 40 13.43 -0.48 -6.46
C ALA A 40 13.76 0.17 -7.82
N ASP A 41 12.97 1.17 -8.21
CA ASP A 41 12.98 1.82 -9.52
C ASP A 41 13.31 3.32 -9.42
N GLY A 42 14.07 3.69 -8.39
CA GLY A 42 14.41 5.09 -8.09
C GLY A 42 13.23 5.90 -7.53
N GLY A 43 12.15 5.23 -7.07
CA GLY A 43 10.98 5.89 -6.51
C GLY A 43 9.98 6.36 -7.57
N THR A 44 10.17 5.98 -8.83
CA THR A 44 9.29 6.38 -9.95
C THR A 44 7.85 5.92 -9.69
N SER A 45 7.67 4.64 -9.35
CA SER A 45 6.34 4.11 -9.08
C SER A 45 5.73 4.69 -7.80
N ALA A 46 6.53 4.84 -6.75
CA ALA A 46 6.09 5.42 -5.49
C ALA A 46 5.63 6.87 -5.65
N ALA A 47 6.37 7.69 -6.39
CA ALA A 47 6.02 9.09 -6.64
C ALA A 47 4.68 9.22 -7.38
N ALA A 48 4.42 8.36 -8.36
CA ALA A 48 3.14 8.34 -9.07
C ALA A 48 1.97 7.96 -8.14
N ILE A 49 2.15 6.95 -7.28
CA ILE A 49 1.14 6.56 -6.28
C ILE A 49 0.92 7.69 -5.27
N ALA A 50 1.99 8.29 -4.74
CA ALA A 50 1.91 9.40 -3.79
C ALA A 50 1.14 10.59 -4.37
N ALA A 51 1.41 10.96 -5.62
CA ALA A 51 0.73 12.05 -6.30
C ALA A 51 -0.78 11.78 -6.46
N ALA A 52 -1.17 10.54 -6.78
CA ALA A 52 -2.58 10.17 -6.95
C ALA A 52 -3.39 10.22 -5.65
N PHE A 53 -2.75 10.01 -4.49
CA PHE A 53 -3.41 9.92 -3.19
C PHE A 53 -2.93 10.98 -2.18
N VAL A 54 -2.33 12.07 -2.65
CA VAL A 54 -1.75 13.13 -1.80
C VAL A 54 -2.73 13.74 -0.77
N HIS A 55 -4.03 13.68 -1.06
CA HIS A 55 -5.10 14.19 -0.19
C HIS A 55 -5.96 13.10 0.46
N ASP A 56 -5.60 11.82 0.29
CA ASP A 56 -6.36 10.70 0.87
C ASP A 56 -5.58 10.06 2.03
N ALA A 57 -5.91 10.47 3.26
CA ALA A 57 -5.29 9.97 4.48
C ALA A 57 -5.53 8.48 4.76
N ARG A 58 -6.34 7.79 3.94
CA ARG A 58 -6.55 6.34 4.03
C ARG A 58 -5.43 5.54 3.37
N VAL A 59 -4.58 6.17 2.56
CA VAL A 59 -3.48 5.50 1.85
C VAL A 59 -2.16 5.77 2.57
N ASP A 60 -1.51 4.70 3.02
CA ASP A 60 -0.23 4.74 3.74
C ASP A 60 0.87 4.09 2.87
N LEU A 61 1.72 4.91 2.27
CA LEU A 61 2.73 4.48 1.31
C LEU A 61 4.12 4.35 1.96
N HIS A 62 4.72 3.17 1.82
CA HIS A 62 6.07 2.84 2.27
C HIS A 62 6.95 2.49 1.09
N VAL A 63 8.13 3.09 1.00
CA VAL A 63 9.09 2.83 -0.08
C VAL A 63 10.23 1.97 0.44
N SER A 64 10.36 0.76 -0.11
CA SER A 64 11.47 -0.12 0.20
C SER A 64 12.74 0.35 -0.51
N ALA A 65 13.86 0.36 0.23
CA ALA A 65 15.17 0.70 -0.33
C ALA A 65 15.66 -0.31 -1.39
N ALA A 66 15.14 -1.54 -1.37
CA ALA A 66 15.47 -2.60 -2.31
C ALA A 66 14.25 -3.49 -2.60
N ASN A 67 14.30 -4.24 -3.70
CA ASN A 67 13.32 -5.28 -3.97
C ASN A 67 13.60 -6.47 -3.05
N LEU A 68 12.68 -6.75 -2.12
CA LEU A 68 12.81 -7.82 -1.13
C LEU A 68 12.29 -9.17 -1.63
N GLY A 69 11.72 -9.22 -2.84
CA GLY A 69 10.87 -10.31 -3.30
C GLY A 69 9.47 -10.26 -2.69
N PHE A 70 8.56 -11.04 -3.26
CA PHE A 70 7.13 -10.98 -2.93
C PHE A 70 6.84 -11.25 -1.45
N ALA A 71 7.27 -12.41 -0.94
CA ALA A 71 6.92 -12.85 0.41
C ALA A 71 7.50 -11.91 1.49
N ALA A 72 8.74 -11.48 1.34
CA ALA A 72 9.36 -10.57 2.29
C ALA A 72 8.70 -9.18 2.25
N GLY A 73 8.36 -8.65 1.07
CA GLY A 73 7.62 -7.40 0.93
C GLY A 73 6.24 -7.46 1.59
N VAL A 74 5.48 -8.54 1.34
CA VAL A 74 4.18 -8.77 2.00
C VAL A 74 4.34 -8.85 3.52
N ASN A 75 5.31 -9.62 4.02
CA ASN A 75 5.55 -9.74 5.46
C ASN A 75 5.89 -8.39 6.12
N ARG A 76 6.66 -7.54 5.43
CA ARG A 76 6.94 -6.17 5.90
C ARG A 76 5.68 -5.31 5.94
N GLY A 77 4.85 -5.39 4.90
CA GLY A 77 3.56 -4.73 4.87
C GLY A 77 2.62 -5.20 5.99
N LEU A 78 2.53 -6.51 6.24
CA LEU A 78 1.72 -7.09 7.32
C LEU A 78 2.19 -6.65 8.70
N GLU A 79 3.50 -6.61 8.93
CA GLU A 79 4.07 -6.10 10.18
C GLU A 79 3.66 -4.64 10.40
N HIS A 80 3.75 -3.81 9.35
CA HIS A 80 3.29 -2.42 9.41
C HIS A 80 1.79 -2.31 9.69
N CYS A 81 0.94 -3.11 9.02
CA CYS A 81 -0.49 -3.16 9.31
C CYS A 81 -0.77 -3.45 10.79
N ARG A 82 -0.08 -4.44 11.37
CA ARG A 82 -0.26 -4.81 12.79
C ARG A 82 0.13 -3.69 13.75
N GLN A 83 1.19 -2.95 13.44
CA GLN A 83 1.68 -1.85 14.26
C GLN A 83 0.79 -0.60 14.15
N ARG A 84 0.36 -0.25 12.93
CA ARG A 84 -0.38 0.99 12.66
C ARG A 84 -1.89 0.86 12.87
N TYR A 85 -2.45 -0.31 12.58
CA TYR A 85 -3.89 -0.58 12.59
C TYR A 85 -4.20 -1.87 13.38
N PRO A 86 -3.98 -1.88 14.72
CA PRO A 86 -4.17 -3.07 15.53
C PRO A 86 -5.63 -3.56 15.51
N GLY A 87 -5.83 -4.85 15.22
CA GLY A 87 -7.15 -5.49 15.20
C GLY A 87 -7.94 -5.34 13.88
N ALA A 88 -7.35 -4.72 12.86
CA ALA A 88 -7.86 -4.69 11.49
C ALA A 88 -7.33 -5.85 10.62
#